data_AF-A0A938WNB9-F1
#
_entry.id   AF-A0A938WNB9-F1
#
_cell.length_a   1.000
_cell.length_b   1.000
_cell.length_c   1.000
_cell.angle_alpha   90.00
_cell.angle_beta   90.00
_cell.angle_gamma   90.00
#
_symmetry.space_group_name_H-M   'P 1'
#
loop_
_entity.id
_entity.type
_entity.pdbx_description
1 polymer ?
#
loop_
_entity_poly.entity_id
_entity_poly.type
_entity_poly.pdbx_seq_one_letter_code
_entity_poly.pdbx_strand_id
1 'polypeptide(L)'
;MKTIINYQSTRKKPKGLMLAMLTAVCMGAASIVTCSCEDENPKPEIDWSNQKPPLRPNTSDSLVMDEIYKSIGVRYDDSFRFSDFRTWPGITLELNEEAREFRVTQLKLNFAHMGGRLPETIGKLSELEVLEIKGDPFLLEFIKLYAI
;
A
#
# COMPACT_ATOMS: atom_id res chain seq x y z
N MET A 1 -19.00 12.09 7.96
CA MET A 1 -18.56 12.73 6.69
C MET A 1 -17.67 11.71 5.99
N LYS A 2 -18.16 11.01 4.95
CA LYS A 2 -17.43 9.86 4.38
C LYS A 2 -16.11 10.31 3.72
N THR A 3 -14.97 9.83 4.22
CA THR A 3 -13.66 10.07 3.61
C THR A 3 -13.36 8.92 2.65
N ILE A 4 -13.24 9.25 1.37
CA ILE A 4 -13.00 8.29 0.28
C ILE A 4 -11.56 8.48 -0.21
N ILE A 5 -10.80 7.39 -0.29
CA ILE A 5 -9.45 7.38 -0.87
C ILE A 5 -9.48 6.46 -2.09
N ASN A 6 -9.15 7.01 -3.27
CA ASN A 6 -9.05 6.26 -4.52
C ASN A 6 -7.59 6.20 -4.96
N TYR A 7 -7.07 4.99 -5.18
CA TYR A 7 -5.73 4.80 -5.70
C TYR A 7 -5.75 4.13 -7.08
N GLN A 8 -5.35 4.88 -8.10
CA GLN A 8 -5.17 4.39 -9.46
C GLN A 8 -3.66 4.37 -9.78
N SER A 9 -3.09 3.20 -10.05
CA SER A 9 -1.71 3.10 -10.53
C SER A 9 -1.62 3.72 -11.93
N THR A 10 -0.97 4.88 -12.01
CA THR A 10 -0.64 5.50 -13.30
C THR A 10 0.70 4.95 -13.75
N ARG A 11 0.72 4.07 -14.77
CA ARG A 11 1.98 3.64 -15.39
C ARG A 11 2.68 4.85 -16.01
N LYS A 12 3.62 5.47 -15.29
CA LYS A 12 4.59 6.38 -15.91
C LYS A 12 5.77 5.56 -16.42
N LYS A 13 5.97 5.57 -17.75
CA LYS A 13 7.16 4.98 -18.39
C LYS A 13 8.43 5.62 -17.76
N PRO A 14 9.41 4.85 -17.30
CA PRO A 14 10.62 5.42 -16.71
C PRO A 14 11.44 6.12 -17.80
N LYS A 15 11.68 7.42 -17.62
CA LYS A 15 12.71 8.15 -18.37
C LYS A 15 14.03 8.01 -17.62
N GLY A 16 15.01 7.41 -18.29
CA GLY A 16 16.44 7.75 -18.19
C GLY A 16 17.09 7.78 -16.81
N LEU A 17 17.79 6.69 -16.50
CA LEU A 17 18.84 6.55 -15.51
C LEU A 17 19.97 7.58 -15.76
N MET A 18 20.28 8.47 -14.82
CA MET A 18 21.55 9.21 -14.76
C MET A 18 21.99 9.31 -13.29
N LEU A 19 22.94 8.41 -12.99
CA LEU A 19 23.73 8.31 -11.79
C LEU A 19 24.70 9.50 -11.72
N ALA A 20 24.75 10.22 -10.60
CA ALA A 20 25.85 11.13 -10.30
C ALA A 20 26.20 11.05 -8.81
N MET A 21 27.10 10.12 -8.51
CA MET A 21 27.93 10.11 -7.30
C MET A 21 28.91 11.27 -7.40
N LEU A 22 29.01 12.11 -6.37
CA LEU A 22 30.14 13.02 -6.21
C LEU A 22 30.44 13.20 -4.72
N THR A 23 31.25 12.27 -4.22
CA THR A 23 32.01 12.38 -2.97
C THR A 23 33.24 13.25 -3.21
N ALA A 24 33.42 14.30 -2.40
CA ALA A 24 34.68 15.05 -2.27
C ALA A 24 34.63 15.88 -0.98
N VAL A 25 35.64 16.04 -0.13
CA VAL A 25 36.97 15.45 0.09
C VAL A 25 37.26 15.78 1.57
N CYS A 26 37.78 14.83 2.34
CA CYS A 26 38.35 15.07 3.66
C CYS A 26 39.66 15.85 3.55
N MET A 27 39.87 16.86 4.38
CA MET A 27 41.15 17.19 5.07
C MET A 27 41.03 18.55 5.78
N GLY A 28 41.35 18.62 7.07
CA GLY A 28 41.48 19.90 7.76
C GLY A 28 41.61 19.81 9.28
N ALA A 29 42.84 19.57 9.74
CA ALA A 29 43.43 19.98 11.03
C ALA A 29 42.88 19.43 12.36
N ALA A 30 43.80 18.82 13.12
CA ALA A 30 43.67 18.47 14.52
C ALA A 30 43.77 19.71 15.43
N SER A 31 42.86 19.80 16.41
CA SER A 31 43.03 20.53 17.67
C SER A 31 42.30 19.75 18.76
N ILE A 32 42.98 19.49 19.87
CA ILE A 32 42.50 18.73 21.04
C ILE A 32 41.94 19.72 22.08
N VAL A 33 40.98 19.26 22.89
CA VAL A 33 40.47 19.83 24.16
C VAL A 33 39.42 20.95 23.93
N THR A 34 38.17 20.87 24.40
CA THR A 34 37.65 20.49 25.72
C THR A 34 36.40 19.60 25.63
N CYS A 35 36.17 18.82 26.68
CA CYS A 35 34.89 18.19 26.94
C CYS A 35 33.77 19.24 27.08
N SER A 36 32.62 18.94 26.50
CA SER A 36 31.35 19.11 27.18
C SER A 36 30.38 18.20 26.44
N CYS A 37 30.00 17.10 27.08
CA CYS A 37 28.79 16.40 26.69
C CYS A 37 27.67 17.39 27.01
N GLU A 38 27.23 18.15 26.01
CA GLU A 38 26.03 18.97 26.17
C GLU A 38 24.86 18.02 26.24
N ASP A 39 24.55 17.78 27.51
CA ASP A 39 23.32 17.40 28.16
C ASP A 39 22.12 17.21 27.23
N GLU A 40 21.46 16.10 27.53
CA GLU A 40 20.31 15.54 26.85
C GLU A 40 19.29 16.64 26.54
N ASN A 41 19.06 16.92 25.25
CA ASN A 41 17.79 17.53 24.88
C ASN A 41 16.72 16.51 25.31
N PRO A 42 15.90 16.77 26.36
CA PRO A 42 14.94 15.78 26.80
C PRO A 42 14.01 15.56 25.61
N LYS A 43 14.02 14.34 25.08
CA LYS A 43 13.08 13.93 24.04
C LYS A 43 11.70 14.35 24.55
N PRO A 44 10.94 15.19 23.83
CA PRO A 44 9.64 15.62 24.30
C PRO A 44 8.86 14.36 24.65
N GLU A 45 8.48 14.25 25.92
CA GLU A 45 7.71 13.13 26.42
C GLU A 45 6.34 13.27 25.76
N ILE A 46 6.17 12.58 24.63
CA ILE A 46 4.91 12.58 23.91
C ILE A 46 3.91 11.90 24.83
N ASP A 47 2.99 12.68 25.37
CA ASP A 47 1.83 12.18 26.08
C ASP A 47 0.97 11.38 25.09
N TRP A 48 1.19 10.07 25.07
CA TRP A 48 0.49 9.12 24.23
C TRP A 48 -0.96 8.91 24.66
N SER A 49 -1.40 9.45 25.80
CA SER A 49 -2.77 9.23 26.29
C SER A 49 -3.83 10.01 25.50
N ASN A 50 -3.41 11.04 24.74
CA ASN A 50 -4.31 11.95 24.03
C ASN A 50 -4.27 11.83 22.50
N GLN A 51 -3.49 10.90 21.94
CA GLN A 51 -3.45 10.71 20.49
C GLN A 51 -4.51 9.70 20.04
N LYS A 52 -5.47 10.18 19.23
CA LYS A 52 -6.36 9.31 18.46
C LYS A 52 -5.47 8.29 17.73
N PRO A 53 -5.66 6.96 17.91
CA PRO A 53 -4.89 5.96 17.19
C PRO A 53 -4.84 6.24 15.68
N PRO A 54 -3.73 5.93 15.00
CA PRO A 54 -3.63 6.12 13.56
C PRO A 54 -4.69 5.31 12.83
N LEU A 55 -5.26 5.88 11.76
CA LEU A 55 -6.20 5.17 10.91
C LEU A 55 -5.50 4.00 10.22
N ARG A 56 -6.15 2.83 10.22
CA ARG A 56 -5.61 1.58 9.71
C ARG A 56 -6.62 0.90 8.76
N PRO A 57 -6.19 0.03 7.83
CA PRO A 57 -7.11 -0.81 7.11
C PRO A 57 -7.72 -1.85 8.05
N ASN A 58 -8.96 -2.25 7.78
CA ASN A 58 -9.57 -3.36 8.50
C ASN A 58 -8.74 -4.63 8.34
N THR A 59 -8.56 -5.34 9.45
CA THR A 59 -7.66 -6.50 9.48
C THR A 59 -8.12 -7.62 8.54
N SER A 60 -9.43 -7.92 8.50
CA SER A 60 -9.98 -8.94 7.60
C SER A 60 -9.77 -8.53 6.14
N ASP A 61 -10.17 -7.30 5.79
CA ASP A 61 -10.01 -6.78 4.43
C ASP A 61 -8.54 -6.81 4.00
N SER A 62 -7.62 -6.44 4.89
CA SER A 62 -6.18 -6.41 4.56
C SER A 62 -5.60 -7.79 4.23
N LEU A 63 -6.07 -8.84 4.91
CA LEU A 63 -5.66 -10.22 4.66
C LEU A 63 -6.21 -10.73 3.32
N VAL A 64 -7.48 -10.41 3.04
CA VAL A 64 -8.11 -10.78 1.77
C VAL A 64 -7.42 -10.10 0.59
N MET A 65 -7.10 -8.81 0.73
CA MET A 65 -6.40 -8.06 -0.31
C MET A 65 -4.98 -8.57 -0.55
N ASP A 66 -4.25 -8.94 0.51
CA ASP A 66 -2.93 -9.60 0.39
C ASP A 66 -3.03 -10.91 -0.42
N GLU A 67 -4.05 -11.73 -0.14
CA GLU A 67 -4.31 -12.97 -0.86
C GLU A 67 -4.65 -12.71 -2.33
N ILE A 68 -5.56 -11.77 -2.60
CA ILE A 68 -5.94 -11.38 -3.98
C ILE A 68 -4.69 -10.97 -4.78
N TYR A 69 -3.86 -10.07 -4.26
CA TYR A 69 -2.68 -9.62 -4.99
C TYR A 69 -1.62 -10.72 -5.15
N LYS A 70 -1.53 -11.69 -4.24
CA LYS A 70 -0.67 -12.87 -4.44
C LYS A 70 -1.24 -13.84 -5.48
N SER A 71 -2.57 -13.97 -5.56
CA SER A 71 -3.23 -15.01 -6.34
C SER A 71 -3.50 -14.64 -7.80
N ILE A 72 -3.65 -13.36 -8.13
CA ILE A 72 -4.03 -12.91 -9.49
C ILE A 72 -2.88 -12.96 -10.51
N GLY A 73 -1.65 -13.25 -10.07
CA GLY A 73 -0.51 -13.47 -10.95
C GLY A 73 -0.09 -12.24 -11.75
N VAL A 74 -0.30 -11.04 -11.18
CA VAL A 74 0.09 -9.76 -11.78
C VAL A 74 1.53 -9.42 -11.38
N ARG A 75 2.29 -8.85 -12.31
CA ARG A 75 3.57 -8.20 -11.98
C ARG A 75 3.30 -6.79 -11.51
N TYR A 76 3.67 -6.51 -10.27
CA TYR A 76 3.63 -5.17 -9.69
C TYR A 76 4.91 -4.38 -10.01
N ASP A 77 4.81 -3.06 -10.00
CA ASP A 77 5.96 -2.17 -10.11
C ASP A 77 6.60 -1.88 -8.73
N ASP A 78 7.69 -1.11 -8.73
CA ASP A 78 8.46 -0.79 -7.52
C ASP A 78 7.72 0.10 -6.51
N SER A 79 6.54 0.62 -6.84
CA SER A 79 5.72 1.42 -5.92
C SER A 79 4.83 0.54 -5.02
N PHE A 80 4.54 -0.69 -5.45
CA PHE A 80 3.69 -1.60 -4.71
C PHE A 80 4.36 -2.12 -3.43
N ARG A 81 3.59 -2.14 -2.33
CA ARG A 81 4.01 -2.64 -1.02
C ARG A 81 2.83 -3.37 -0.36
N PHE A 82 3.01 -4.64 -0.02
CA PHE A 82 2.00 -5.39 0.75
C PHE A 82 1.69 -4.74 2.11
N SER A 83 2.68 -4.12 2.74
CA SER A 83 2.52 -3.44 4.03
C SER A 83 1.86 -2.06 3.95
N ASP A 84 1.69 -1.49 2.76
CA ASP A 84 1.10 -0.16 2.59
C ASP A 84 -0.09 -0.22 1.63
N PHE A 85 -1.29 -0.29 2.23
CA PHE A 85 -2.56 -0.32 1.52
C PHE A 85 -2.77 0.88 0.57
N ARG A 86 -2.06 2.00 0.79
CA ARG A 86 -2.14 3.17 -0.10
C ARG A 86 -1.46 2.94 -1.44
N THR A 87 -0.67 1.88 -1.56
CA THR A 87 0.02 1.51 -2.81
C THR A 87 -0.77 0.47 -3.62
N TRP A 88 -1.89 -0.02 -3.10
CA TRP A 88 -2.67 -1.10 -3.71
C TRP A 88 -3.46 -0.58 -4.92
N PRO A 89 -3.12 -1.03 -6.14
CA PRO A 89 -3.72 -0.50 -7.36
C PRO A 89 -5.20 -0.88 -7.50
N GLY A 90 -6.03 0.11 -7.82
CA GLY A 90 -7.42 -0.10 -8.20
C GLY A 90 -8.38 -0.27 -7.03
N ILE A 91 -7.95 0.05 -5.80
CA ILE A 91 -8.85 0.02 -4.64
C ILE A 91 -9.47 1.38 -4.37
N THR A 92 -10.68 1.36 -3.82
CA THR A 92 -11.25 2.49 -3.10
C THR A 92 -11.54 2.07 -1.67
N LEU A 93 -11.13 2.93 -0.74
CA LEU A 93 -11.31 2.74 0.69
C LEU A 93 -12.26 3.79 1.25
N GLU A 94 -13.13 3.37 2.15
CA GLU A 94 -13.99 4.25 2.92
C GLU A 94 -13.69 4.15 4.41
N LEU A 95 -13.60 5.30 5.09
CA LEU A 95 -13.41 5.35 6.53
C LEU A 95 -14.70 4.96 7.27
N ASN A 96 -14.63 3.89 8.06
CA ASN A 96 -15.57 3.65 9.15
C ASN A 96 -15.14 4.50 10.36
N GLU A 97 -15.89 5.56 10.66
CA GLU A 97 -15.56 6.51 11.73
C GLU A 97 -15.66 5.89 13.13
N GLU A 98 -16.57 4.94 13.34
CA GLU A 98 -16.81 4.28 14.62
C GLU A 98 -15.67 3.31 14.98
N ALA A 99 -15.36 2.40 14.06
CA ALA A 99 -14.30 1.41 14.24
C ALA A 99 -12.89 1.99 13.97
N ARG A 100 -12.83 3.19 13.40
CA ARG A 100 -11.59 3.92 13.04
C ARG A 100 -10.69 3.17 12.07
N GLU A 101 -11.31 2.54 11.09
CA GLU A 101 -10.63 1.70 10.11
C GLU A 101 -11.18 1.93 8.69
N PHE A 102 -10.33 1.71 7.71
CA PHE A 102 -10.71 1.74 6.30
C PHE A 102 -11.25 0.39 5.86
N ARG A 103 -12.40 0.40 5.18
CA ARG A 103 -13.00 -0.77 4.54
C ARG A 103 -12.89 -0.67 3.03
N VAL A 104 -12.70 -1.79 2.37
CA VAL A 104 -12.62 -1.85 0.90
C VAL A 104 -14.03 -1.80 0.32
N THR A 105 -14.34 -0.72 -0.39
CA THR A 105 -15.65 -0.54 -1.03
C THR A 105 -15.62 -0.75 -2.54
N GLN A 106 -14.45 -0.59 -3.16
CA GLN A 106 -14.28 -0.87 -4.59
C GLN A 106 -12.97 -1.58 -4.86
N LEU A 107 -13.02 -2.56 -5.76
CA LEU A 107 -11.87 -3.28 -6.28
C LEU A 107 -11.95 -3.36 -7.79
N LYS A 108 -11.00 -2.71 -8.47
CA LYS A 108 -10.88 -2.68 -9.93
C LYS A 108 -9.58 -3.32 -10.36
N LEU A 109 -9.66 -4.56 -10.81
CA LEU A 109 -8.53 -5.33 -11.32
C LEU A 109 -8.51 -5.22 -12.85
N ASN A 110 -7.80 -4.22 -13.37
CA ASN A 110 -7.63 -4.00 -14.82
C ASN A 110 -6.16 -4.18 -15.21
N PHE A 111 -5.73 -5.44 -15.31
CA PHE A 111 -4.36 -5.77 -15.67
C PHE A 111 -4.34 -6.59 -16.95
N ALA A 112 -3.53 -6.15 -17.91
CA ALA A 112 -3.42 -6.78 -19.22
C ALA A 112 -3.00 -8.26 -19.16
N HIS A 113 -2.28 -8.70 -18.12
CA HIS A 113 -1.74 -10.05 -18.03
C HIS A 113 -1.98 -10.68 -16.65
N MET A 114 -3.25 -10.86 -16.26
CA MET A 114 -3.60 -11.63 -15.05
C MET A 114 -3.53 -13.12 -15.36
N GLY A 115 -2.49 -13.81 -14.89
CA GLY A 115 -2.32 -15.27 -15.08
C GLY A 115 -2.94 -16.14 -13.98
N GLY A 116 -3.44 -15.53 -12.92
CA GLY A 116 -3.87 -16.22 -11.71
C GLY A 116 -5.38 -16.36 -11.54
N ARG A 117 -5.82 -16.67 -10.32
CA ARG A 117 -7.24 -16.83 -9.95
C ARG A 117 -7.65 -15.85 -8.87
N LEU A 118 -8.91 -15.42 -8.91
CA LEU A 118 -9.50 -14.68 -7.81
C LEU A 118 -9.79 -15.66 -6.66
N PRO A 119 -9.36 -15.40 -5.42
CA PRO A 119 -9.57 -16.30 -4.30
C PRO A 119 -11.01 -16.19 -3.80
N GLU A 120 -11.58 -17.28 -3.28
CA GLU A 120 -12.93 -17.30 -2.70
C GLU A 120 -13.08 -16.35 -1.50
N THR A 121 -11.96 -16.05 -0.83
CA THR A 121 -11.91 -15.12 0.30
C THR A 121 -12.32 -13.70 -0.06
N ILE A 122 -12.42 -13.34 -1.34
CA ILE A 122 -13.00 -12.05 -1.77
C ILE A 122 -14.40 -11.83 -1.20
N GLY A 123 -15.17 -12.89 -0.96
CA GLY A 123 -16.51 -12.81 -0.34
C GLY A 123 -16.49 -12.28 1.10
N LYS A 124 -15.32 -12.16 1.74
CA LYS A 124 -15.16 -11.57 3.08
C LYS A 124 -15.05 -10.05 3.06
N LEU A 125 -14.89 -9.41 1.89
CA LEU A 125 -14.94 -7.95 1.75
C LEU A 125 -16.38 -7.46 1.85
N SER A 126 -16.91 -7.39 3.07
CA SER A 126 -18.35 -7.19 3.28
C SER A 126 -18.89 -5.79 2.96
N GLU A 127 -18.02 -4.78 2.81
CA GLU A 127 -18.42 -3.45 2.31
C GLU A 127 -18.15 -3.28 0.81
N LEU A 128 -17.75 -4.33 0.09
CA LEU A 128 -17.43 -4.23 -1.33
C LEU A 128 -18.70 -3.99 -2.15
N GLU A 129 -18.83 -2.79 -2.70
CA GLU A 129 -19.96 -2.36 -3.53
C GLU A 129 -19.65 -2.53 -5.02
N VAL A 130 -18.38 -2.39 -5.42
CA VAL A 130 -17.96 -2.43 -6.82
C VAL A 130 -16.81 -3.41 -7.01
N LEU A 131 -17.06 -4.45 -7.81
CA LEU A 131 -16.02 -5.35 -8.31
C LEU A 131 -15.96 -5.25 -9.83
N GLU A 132 -14.83 -4.76 -10.35
CA GLU A 132 -14.56 -4.67 -11.78
C GLU A 132 -13.33 -5.53 -12.11
N ILE A 133 -13.49 -6.52 -12.99
CA ILE A 133 -12.38 -7.39 -13.43
C ILE A 133 -12.27 -7.27 -14.95
N LYS A 134 -11.13 -6.80 -15.42
CA LYS A 134 -10.79 -6.69 -16.83
C LYS A 134 -9.41 -7.30 -17.07
N GLY A 135 -9.40 -8.45 -17.73
CA GLY A 135 -8.19 -9.16 -18.13
C GLY A 135 -8.30 -9.68 -19.56
N ASP A 136 -7.23 -10.32 -20.05
CA ASP A 136 -7.25 -10.96 -21.36
C ASP A 136 -8.33 -12.07 -21.41
N PRO A 137 -9.15 -12.13 -22.47
CA PRO A 137 -10.30 -13.04 -22.55
C PRO A 137 -9.94 -14.53 -22.52
N PHE A 138 -8.70 -14.90 -22.86
CA PHE A 138 -8.21 -16.28 -22.82
C PHE A 138 -8.07 -16.86 -21.40
N LEU A 139 -8.13 -16.04 -20.35
CA LEU A 139 -7.96 -16.47 -18.95
C LEU A 139 -9.26 -16.39 -18.13
N LEU A 140 -10.32 -15.80 -18.68
CA LEU A 140 -11.66 -15.74 -18.05
C LEU A 140 -12.41 -17.08 -18.07
N GLU A 141 -11.98 -18.07 -18.87
CA GLU A 141 -12.60 -19.41 -18.86
C GLU A 141 -12.43 -20.15 -17.54
N PHE A 142 -11.37 -19.87 -16.77
CA PHE A 142 -11.18 -20.49 -15.46
C PHE A 142 -12.07 -19.90 -14.36
N ILE A 143 -12.55 -18.66 -14.52
CA ILE A 143 -13.42 -17.98 -13.54
C ILE A 143 -14.88 -18.47 -13.67
N LYS A 144 -15.29 -18.89 -14.87
CA LYS A 144 -16.65 -19.41 -15.10
C LYS A 144 -16.94 -20.76 -14.42
N LEU A 145 -15.92 -21.50 -13.96
CA LEU A 145 -16.10 -22.85 -13.42
C LEU A 145 -16.59 -22.90 -11.96
N TYR A 146 -16.62 -21.77 -11.24
CA TYR A 146 -17.01 -21.74 -9.81
C TYR A 146 -18.13 -20.75 -9.49
N ALA A 147 -18.82 -20.21 -10.50
CA ALA A 147 -20.09 -19.53 -10.32
C ALA A 147 -21.24 -20.55 -10.52
N ILE A 148 -21.40 -21.46 -9.57
CA ILE A 148 -22.63 -22.24 -9.36
C ILE A 148 -23.01 -22.10 -7.88
#